data_AF-A0A6J8EFU2-F1
#
_entry.id   AF-A0A6J8EFU2-F1
#
_cell.length_a   1.000
_cell.length_b   1.000
_cell.length_c   1.000
_cell.angle_alpha   90.00
_cell.angle_beta   90.00
_cell.angle_gamma   90.00
#
_symmetry.space_group_name_H-M   'P 1'
#
loop_
_entity.id
_entity.type
_entity.pdbx_description
1 polymer ?
#
loop_
_entity_poly.entity_id
_entity_poly.type
_entity_poly.pdbx_seq_one_letter_code
_entity_poly.pdbx_strand_id
1 'polypeptide(L)'
;MAMDHYHIPEHIKKIVQKYFGGIQLRFTVDNKITAWQNLEKGIVTGCTISPILFIMSMNIIMKAAERETRGPKTDSGIFLPATRGFMDDLTVTTSSHIQARWILSALEEVVTLARMKFKPRKSRSMILRKGQITTKFQLKIQGDEIPTIVDNPIKCLGKWFDDTLKDNTSVKTVQTQVVDWLKKVDKSGLPGKFKAWIYQHGLLPRLTWLLMIYEMTATTVEAIERKINSHLRRWLGVPPSFTAIGLYSRSSQLQLHINFGGIQGIKEQTCYDSQRFKG
;
A
#
# COMPACT_ATOMS: atom_id res chain seq x y z
N MET A 1 -14.55 -12.54 22.25
CA MET A 1 -14.27 -11.09 22.34
C MET A 1 -14.67 -10.34 21.07
N ALA A 2 -14.01 -10.54 19.92
CA ALA A 2 -14.35 -9.76 18.72
C ALA A 2 -15.78 -10.02 18.21
N MET A 3 -16.18 -11.29 18.04
CA MET A 3 -17.54 -11.63 17.61
C MET A 3 -18.62 -11.15 18.60
N ASP A 4 -18.29 -11.03 19.88
CA ASP A 4 -19.20 -10.50 20.89
C ASP A 4 -19.36 -8.98 20.77
N HIS A 5 -18.26 -8.26 20.53
CA HIS A 5 -18.26 -6.80 20.33
C HIS A 5 -19.13 -6.36 19.14
N TYR A 6 -19.20 -7.18 18.08
CA TYR A 6 -20.04 -6.91 16.92
C TYR A 6 -21.44 -7.52 17.00
N HIS A 7 -21.83 -8.06 18.17
CA HIS A 7 -23.15 -8.66 18.37
C HIS A 7 -23.49 -9.75 17.33
N ILE A 8 -22.49 -10.53 16.90
CA ILE A 8 -22.71 -11.64 15.96
C ILE A 8 -23.68 -12.65 16.59
N PRO A 9 -24.69 -13.18 15.88
CA PRO A 9 -25.62 -14.15 16.44
C PRO A 9 -24.93 -15.41 16.97
N GLU A 10 -25.42 -15.94 18.08
CA GLU A 10 -24.77 -17.05 18.79
C GLU A 10 -24.64 -18.32 17.94
N HIS A 11 -25.62 -18.61 17.08
CA HIS A 11 -25.55 -19.75 16.17
C HIS A 11 -24.39 -19.61 15.17
N ILE A 12 -24.10 -18.40 14.67
CA ILE A 12 -22.96 -18.13 13.79
C ILE A 12 -21.64 -18.27 14.55
N LYS A 13 -21.55 -17.74 15.78
CA LYS A 13 -20.35 -17.91 16.61
C LYS A 13 -20.01 -19.38 16.81
N LYS A 14 -21.01 -20.22 17.09
CA LYS A 14 -20.84 -21.67 17.24
C LYS A 14 -20.33 -22.33 15.97
N ILE A 15 -20.84 -21.93 14.79
CA ILE A 15 -20.34 -22.43 13.50
C ILE A 15 -18.86 -22.07 13.32
N VAL A 16 -18.50 -20.80 13.55
CA VAL A 16 -17.12 -20.31 13.41
C VAL A 16 -16.19 -21.01 14.40
N GLN A 17 -16.60 -21.14 15.67
CA GLN A 17 -15.82 -21.84 16.69
C GLN A 17 -15.61 -23.32 16.34
N LYS A 18 -16.64 -24.02 15.85
CA LYS A 18 -16.51 -25.41 15.39
C LYS A 18 -15.57 -25.51 14.18
N TYR A 19 -15.68 -24.59 13.23
CA TYR A 19 -14.81 -24.56 12.05
C TYR A 19 -13.34 -24.39 12.42
N PHE A 20 -13.01 -23.47 13.34
CA PHE A 20 -11.62 -23.23 13.76
C PHE A 20 -11.11 -24.18 14.86
N GLY A 21 -11.99 -24.81 15.63
CA GLY A 21 -11.62 -25.62 16.81
C GLY A 21 -10.96 -26.96 16.51
N GLY A 22 -11.06 -27.46 15.27
CA GLY A 22 -10.49 -28.75 14.85
C GLY A 22 -9.37 -28.63 13.82
N ILE A 23 -8.82 -27.44 13.59
CA ILE A 23 -7.85 -27.23 12.52
C ILE A 23 -6.51 -27.84 12.91
N GLN A 24 -6.04 -28.76 12.07
CA GLN A 24 -4.73 -29.37 12.14
C GLN A 24 -3.92 -29.02 10.90
N LEU A 25 -2.63 -28.77 11.11
CA LEU A 25 -1.67 -28.46 10.08
C LEU A 25 -0.63 -29.58 10.00
N ARG A 26 -0.12 -29.78 8.79
CA ARG A 26 0.98 -30.70 8.48
C ARG A 26 1.80 -30.06 7.37
N PHE A 27 3.10 -30.26 7.43
CA PHE A 27 4.05 -29.67 6.50
C PHE A 27 4.77 -30.78 5.76
N THR A 28 4.96 -30.57 4.46
CA THR A 28 5.77 -31.44 3.60
C THR A 28 6.98 -30.64 3.15
N VAL A 29 8.17 -31.15 3.46
CA VAL A 29 9.44 -30.59 2.99
C VAL A 29 10.20 -31.72 2.32
N ASP A 30 10.46 -31.56 1.02
CA ASP A 30 10.95 -32.62 0.14
C ASP A 30 10.09 -33.89 0.28
N ASN A 31 10.68 -35.00 0.74
CA ASN A 31 10.00 -36.28 0.97
C ASN A 31 9.65 -36.53 2.45
N LYS A 32 9.74 -35.52 3.32
CA LYS A 32 9.44 -35.65 4.75
C LYS A 32 8.14 -34.93 5.08
N ILE A 33 7.28 -35.62 5.81
CA ILE A 33 5.97 -35.13 6.24
C ILE A 33 5.94 -35.07 7.77
N THR A 34 5.53 -33.94 8.34
CA THR A 34 5.40 -33.80 9.80
C THR A 34 4.14 -34.48 10.34
N ALA A 35 4.11 -34.75 11.65
CA ALA A 35 2.88 -35.15 12.31
C ALA A 35 1.81 -34.04 12.23
N TRP A 36 0.55 -34.42 12.43
CA TRP A 36 -0.53 -33.44 12.56
C TRP A 36 -0.29 -32.58 13.80
N GLN A 37 -0.38 -31.27 13.64
CA GLN A 37 -0.20 -30.27 14.69
C GLN A 37 -1.46 -29.44 14.81
N ASN A 38 -1.99 -29.28 16.02
CA ASN A 38 -3.15 -28.43 16.25
C ASN A 38 -2.78 -26.96 16.06
N LEU A 39 -3.64 -26.19 15.37
CA LEU A 39 -3.47 -24.75 15.27
C LEU A 39 -4.05 -24.07 16.52
N GLU A 40 -3.19 -23.77 17.50
CA GLU A 40 -3.63 -23.13 18.75
C GLU A 40 -3.77 -21.61 18.65
N LYS A 41 -2.94 -20.96 17.83
CA LYS A 41 -2.88 -19.51 17.71
C LYS A 41 -2.76 -19.07 16.26
N GLY A 42 -3.60 -18.11 15.89
CA GLY A 42 -3.60 -17.49 14.58
C GLY A 42 -4.80 -17.92 13.74
N ILE A 43 -4.80 -17.47 12.50
CA ILE A 43 -5.82 -17.77 11.50
C ILE A 43 -5.19 -18.52 10.33
N VAL A 44 -5.97 -19.37 9.66
CA VAL A 44 -5.50 -20.15 8.51
C VAL A 44 -5.37 -19.24 7.28
N THR A 45 -4.17 -19.22 6.69
CA THR A 45 -3.92 -18.52 5.43
C THR A 45 -4.67 -19.21 4.29
N GLY A 46 -5.35 -18.44 3.44
CA GLY A 46 -6.18 -18.98 2.34
C GLY A 46 -7.63 -19.32 2.73
N CYS A 47 -7.99 -19.23 4.02
CA CYS A 47 -9.38 -19.34 4.46
C CYS A 47 -10.13 -18.03 4.17
N THR A 48 -11.35 -18.10 3.63
CA THR A 48 -12.19 -16.92 3.31
C THR A 48 -12.75 -16.21 4.53
N ILE A 49 -12.96 -16.93 5.64
CA ILE A 49 -13.48 -16.37 6.91
C ILE A 49 -12.36 -15.65 7.68
N SER A 50 -11.12 -16.11 7.53
CA SER A 50 -9.97 -15.62 8.29
C SER A 50 -9.69 -14.12 8.12
N PRO A 51 -9.68 -13.53 6.90
CA PRO A 51 -9.56 -12.09 6.72
C PRO A 51 -10.64 -11.27 7.44
N ILE A 52 -11.88 -11.77 7.47
CA ILE A 52 -13.00 -11.07 8.13
C ILE A 52 -12.77 -11.02 9.64
N LEU A 53 -12.44 -12.17 10.25
CA LEU A 53 -12.15 -12.24 11.68
C LEU A 53 -10.92 -11.41 12.08
N PHE A 54 -9.91 -11.37 11.19
CA PHE A 54 -8.74 -10.52 11.37
C PHE A 54 -9.12 -9.04 11.36
N ILE A 55 -9.88 -8.58 10.36
CA ILE A 55 -10.34 -7.20 10.26
C ILE A 55 -11.19 -6.81 11.48
N MET A 56 -12.11 -7.67 11.92
CA MET A 56 -12.91 -7.43 13.12
C MET A 56 -12.03 -7.21 14.36
N SER A 57 -10.99 -8.03 14.52
CA SER A 57 -10.05 -7.95 15.64
C SER A 57 -9.17 -6.70 15.56
N MET A 58 -8.60 -6.42 14.39
CA MET A 58 -7.79 -5.22 14.15
C MET A 58 -8.59 -3.93 14.35
N ASN A 59 -9.86 -3.90 13.96
CA ASN A 59 -10.70 -2.72 14.16
C ASN A 59 -10.94 -2.43 15.65
N ILE A 60 -11.03 -3.46 16.50
CA ILE A 60 -11.11 -3.26 17.96
C ILE A 60 -9.81 -2.66 18.49
N ILE A 61 -8.65 -3.14 18.02
CA ILE A 61 -7.34 -2.59 18.38
C ILE A 61 -7.23 -1.11 17.95
N MET A 62 -7.62 -0.79 16.73
CA MET A 62 -7.57 0.58 16.22
C MET A 62 -8.52 1.53 16.97
N LYS A 63 -9.75 1.08 17.27
CA LYS A 63 -10.72 1.89 18.04
C LYS A 63 -10.27 2.24 19.44
N ALA A 64 -9.45 1.40 20.08
CA ALA A 64 -8.88 1.72 21.37
C ALA A 64 -7.94 2.93 21.29
N ALA A 65 -7.14 3.00 20.21
CA ALA A 65 -6.22 4.11 19.97
C ALA A 65 -6.92 5.42 19.59
N GLU A 66 -8.07 5.36 18.92
CA GLU A 66 -8.84 6.55 18.52
C GLU A 66 -9.37 7.36 19.71
N ARG A 67 -9.50 6.75 20.89
CA ARG A 67 -9.97 7.43 22.11
C ARG A 67 -8.97 8.47 22.64
N GLU A 68 -7.69 8.28 22.33
CA GLU A 68 -6.60 9.10 22.88
C GLU A 68 -6.41 10.44 22.16
N THR A 69 -6.78 10.53 20.87
CA THR A 69 -6.66 11.77 20.11
C THR A 69 -7.51 11.76 18.85
N ARG A 70 -7.97 12.94 18.44
CA ARG A 70 -8.67 13.17 17.17
C ARG A 70 -7.74 13.17 15.95
N GLY A 71 -6.42 13.04 16.18
CA GLY A 71 -5.41 13.11 15.13
C GLY A 71 -5.07 14.55 14.71
N PRO A 72 -4.22 14.73 13.70
CA PRO A 72 -3.80 16.04 13.25
C PRO A 72 -4.92 16.76 12.49
N LYS A 73 -5.02 18.07 12.70
CA LYS A 73 -5.97 18.95 12.03
C LYS A 73 -5.34 19.55 10.77
N THR A 74 -6.05 19.52 9.65
CA THR A 74 -5.66 20.18 8.40
C THR A 74 -5.94 21.68 8.47
N ASP A 75 -5.36 22.45 7.54
CA ASP A 75 -5.61 23.90 7.42
C ASP A 75 -7.09 24.22 7.15
N SER A 76 -7.77 23.34 6.41
CA SER A 76 -9.23 23.38 6.20
C SER A 76 -10.07 23.04 7.42
N GLY A 77 -9.42 22.74 8.55
CA GLY A 77 -10.06 22.47 9.83
C GLY A 77 -10.54 21.03 10.04
N ILE A 78 -10.25 20.12 9.10
CA ILE A 78 -10.66 18.72 9.13
C ILE A 78 -9.66 17.92 9.96
N PHE A 79 -10.14 17.06 10.85
CA PHE A 79 -9.29 16.12 11.57
C PHE A 79 -9.01 14.88 10.72
N LEU A 80 -7.73 14.54 10.58
CA LEU A 80 -7.32 13.29 9.95
C LEU A 80 -7.30 12.17 11.00
N PRO A 81 -7.66 10.93 10.63
CA PRO A 81 -7.57 9.78 11.53
C PRO A 81 -6.17 9.64 12.12
N ALA A 82 -6.09 9.49 13.45
CA ALA A 82 -4.83 9.33 14.16
C ALA A 82 -4.17 7.98 13.89
N THR A 83 -4.96 6.97 13.56
CA THR A 83 -4.48 5.63 13.19
C THR A 83 -5.04 5.23 11.83
N ARG A 84 -4.20 4.59 11.01
CA ARG A 84 -4.60 3.96 9.74
C ARG A 84 -3.97 2.58 9.70
N GLY A 85 -4.74 1.57 9.32
CA GLY A 85 -4.28 0.19 9.26
C GLY A 85 -4.44 -0.39 7.86
N PHE A 86 -3.45 -1.16 7.43
CA PHE A 86 -3.57 -2.07 6.30
C PHE A 86 -3.03 -3.43 6.71
N MET A 87 -3.94 -4.40 6.86
CA MET A 87 -3.62 -5.69 7.47
C MET A 87 -2.95 -5.50 8.85
N ASP A 88 -1.73 -6.01 9.05
CA ASP A 88 -0.94 -5.87 10.28
C ASP A 88 -0.10 -4.59 10.33
N ASP A 89 0.04 -3.86 9.22
CA ASP A 89 0.74 -2.58 9.17
C ASP A 89 -0.15 -1.47 9.73
N LEU A 90 0.29 -0.84 10.82
CA LEU A 90 -0.39 0.29 11.44
C LEU A 90 0.47 1.56 11.32
N THR A 91 -0.15 2.64 10.85
CA THR A 91 0.44 3.98 10.82
C THR A 91 -0.25 4.86 11.85
N VAL A 92 0.54 5.45 12.74
CA VAL A 92 0.07 6.42 13.73
C VAL A 92 0.56 7.81 13.35
N THR A 93 -0.34 8.79 13.31
CA THR A 93 -0.03 10.19 13.00
C THR A 93 -0.67 11.08 14.04
N THR A 94 0.13 11.93 14.70
CA THR A 94 -0.33 12.81 15.78
C THR A 94 0.31 14.19 15.66
N SER A 95 -0.27 15.18 16.34
CA SER A 95 0.30 16.54 16.38
C SER A 95 1.53 16.67 17.28
N SER A 96 1.72 15.74 18.21
CA SER A 96 2.89 15.74 19.10
C SER A 96 3.36 14.32 19.44
N HIS A 97 4.63 14.21 19.80
CA HIS A 97 5.22 12.96 20.28
C HIS A 97 4.60 12.48 21.61
N ILE A 98 4.02 13.39 22.41
CA ILE A 98 3.32 13.05 23.66
C ILE A 98 2.03 12.29 23.33
N GLN A 99 1.23 12.81 22.40
CA GLN A 99 0.03 12.11 21.93
C GLN A 99 0.36 10.77 21.28
N ALA A 100 1.48 10.68 20.54
CA ALA A 100 1.93 9.43 19.98
C ALA A 100 2.20 8.39 21.08
N ARG A 101 2.82 8.78 22.19
CA ARG A 101 3.06 7.87 23.33
C ARG A 101 1.76 7.36 23.94
N TRP A 102 0.74 8.20 24.13
CA TRP A 102 -0.56 7.76 24.63
C TRP A 102 -1.21 6.73 23.72
N ILE A 103 -1.22 6.97 22.41
CA ILE A 103 -1.71 6.00 21.43
C ILE A 103 -0.93 4.69 21.50
N LEU A 104 0.40 4.74 21.53
CA LEU A 104 1.24 3.55 21.58
C LEU A 104 0.97 2.73 22.85
N SER A 105 0.76 3.38 23.99
CA SER A 105 0.37 2.73 25.25
C SER A 105 -1.01 2.07 25.17
N ALA A 106 -2.02 2.76 24.64
CA ALA A 106 -3.36 2.18 24.45
C ALA A 106 -3.33 0.98 23.47
N LEU A 107 -2.56 1.08 22.38
CA LEU A 107 -2.36 -0.02 21.45
C LEU A 107 -1.67 -1.21 22.11
N GLU A 108 -0.63 -0.96 22.91
CA GLU A 108 0.12 -2.00 23.62
C GLU A 108 -0.77 -2.82 24.56
N GLU A 109 -1.66 -2.17 25.31
CA GLU A 109 -2.61 -2.84 26.19
C GLU A 109 -3.52 -3.81 25.41
N VAL A 110 -4.20 -3.32 24.36
CA VAL A 110 -5.16 -4.12 23.61
C VAL A 110 -4.49 -5.21 22.78
N VAL A 111 -3.31 -4.93 22.21
CA VAL A 111 -2.52 -5.93 21.48
C VAL A 111 -2.03 -7.04 22.41
N THR A 112 -1.65 -6.70 23.65
CA THR A 112 -1.27 -7.69 24.66
C THR A 112 -2.46 -8.56 25.06
N LEU A 113 -3.64 -7.98 25.25
CA LEU A 113 -4.89 -8.72 25.48
C LEU A 113 -5.24 -9.66 24.31
N ALA A 114 -4.99 -9.22 23.08
CA ALA A 114 -5.15 -10.03 21.87
C ALA A 114 -4.06 -11.12 21.71
N ARG A 115 -3.12 -11.23 22.67
CA ARG A 115 -1.93 -12.09 22.60
C ARG A 115 -1.08 -11.82 21.35
N MET A 116 -1.11 -10.60 20.83
CA MET A 116 -0.31 -10.16 19.69
C MET A 116 0.95 -9.43 20.19
N LYS A 117 1.94 -9.27 19.32
CA LYS A 117 3.18 -8.56 19.64
C LYS A 117 3.59 -7.69 18.48
N PHE A 118 3.95 -6.44 18.77
CA PHE A 118 4.56 -5.57 17.79
C PHE A 118 6.00 -6.01 17.49
N LYS A 119 6.51 -5.63 16.32
CA LYS A 119 7.91 -5.86 15.93
C LYS A 119 8.63 -4.51 15.82
N PRO A 120 9.05 -3.89 16.93
CA PRO A 120 9.68 -2.56 16.94
C PRO A 120 10.81 -2.41 15.92
N ARG A 121 11.66 -3.43 15.75
CA ARG A 121 12.75 -3.44 14.76
C ARG A 121 12.28 -3.31 13.30
N LYS A 122 11.05 -3.71 12.99
CA LYS A 122 10.41 -3.53 11.67
C LYS A 122 9.60 -2.24 11.56
N SER A 123 9.33 -1.57 12.68
CA SER A 123 8.62 -0.29 12.73
C SER A 123 9.61 0.87 12.58
N ARG A 124 9.12 2.04 12.16
CA ARG A 124 9.90 3.28 12.17
C ARG A 124 9.12 4.42 12.81
N SER A 125 9.85 5.33 13.43
CA SER A 125 9.32 6.59 13.94
C SER A 125 9.91 7.77 13.16
N MET A 126 9.08 8.77 12.92
CA MET A 126 9.47 10.02 12.28
C MET A 126 8.80 11.16 13.04
N ILE A 127 9.62 12.06 13.60
CA ILE A 127 9.15 13.19 14.38
C ILE A 127 9.62 14.47 13.70
N LEU A 128 8.66 15.32 13.35
CA LEU A 128 8.89 16.57 12.64
C LEU A 128 8.75 17.76 13.60
N ARG A 129 9.69 18.70 13.55
CA ARG A 129 9.62 19.99 14.24
C ARG A 129 10.05 21.08 13.28
N LYS A 130 9.18 22.07 13.04
CA LYS A 130 9.42 23.17 12.09
C LYS A 130 9.88 22.67 10.70
N GLY A 131 9.24 21.61 10.20
CA GLY A 131 9.55 21.03 8.88
C GLY A 131 10.83 20.19 8.81
N GLN A 132 11.55 20.00 9.93
CA GLN A 132 12.77 19.19 9.97
C GLN A 132 12.59 17.96 10.86
N ILE A 133 13.23 16.85 10.49
CA ILE A 133 13.26 15.64 11.31
C ILE A 133 14.09 15.91 12.57
N THR A 134 13.58 15.45 13.71
CA THR A 134 14.23 15.58 15.01
C THR A 134 14.37 14.21 15.67
N THR A 135 15.58 13.86 16.08
CA THR A 135 15.90 12.62 16.82
C THR A 135 15.92 12.81 18.34
N LYS A 136 15.62 14.02 18.84
CA LYS A 136 15.62 14.34 20.28
C LYS A 136 14.58 13.57 21.10
N PHE A 137 13.56 13.01 20.45
CA PHE A 137 12.51 12.26 21.12
C PHE A 137 12.50 10.84 20.59
N GLN A 138 12.47 9.88 21.52
CA GLN A 138 12.35 8.46 21.20
C GLN A 138 10.94 7.98 21.57
N LEU A 139 10.40 7.12 20.71
CA LEU A 139 9.16 6.40 20.93
C LEU A 139 9.50 4.96 21.28
N LYS A 140 8.76 4.39 22.23
CA LYS A 140 8.89 3.01 22.66
C LYS A 140 7.55 2.30 22.53
N ILE A 141 7.58 0.99 22.30
CA ILE A 141 6.41 0.13 22.28
C ILE A 141 6.80 -1.22 22.85
N GLN A 142 6.05 -1.74 23.82
CA GLN A 142 6.38 -3.01 24.48
C GLN A 142 7.78 -3.04 25.11
N GLY A 143 8.19 -1.91 25.71
CA GLY A 143 9.50 -1.72 26.35
C GLY A 143 10.67 -1.48 25.37
N ASP A 144 10.51 -1.83 24.10
CA ASP A 144 11.53 -1.70 23.07
C ASP A 144 11.47 -0.33 22.37
N GLU A 145 12.63 0.20 21.98
CA GLU A 145 12.72 1.44 21.19
C GLU A 145 12.32 1.21 19.74
N ILE A 146 11.51 2.13 19.18
CA ILE A 146 11.19 2.16 17.76
C ILE A 146 12.28 2.95 17.04
N PRO A 147 13.07 2.33 16.13
CA PRO A 147 14.11 3.03 15.40
C PRO A 147 13.57 4.22 14.62
N THR A 148 14.36 5.29 14.56
CA THR A 148 14.02 6.47 13.75
C THR A 148 14.17 6.14 12.26
N ILE A 149 13.50 6.91 11.40
CA ILE A 149 13.65 6.76 9.94
C ILE A 149 15.04 7.20 9.43
N VAL A 150 15.77 8.00 10.22
CA VAL A 150 17.13 8.44 9.90
C VAL A 150 18.05 7.21 9.83
N ASP A 151 18.79 7.11 8.73
CA ASP A 151 19.66 5.97 8.37
C ASP A 151 18.94 4.61 8.23
N ASN A 152 17.61 4.58 8.36
CA ASN A 152 16.82 3.35 8.35
C ASN A 152 15.47 3.56 7.61
N PRO A 153 15.50 3.80 6.29
CA PRO A 153 14.29 4.02 5.51
C PRO A 153 13.36 2.81 5.59
N ILE A 154 12.05 3.07 5.50
CA ILE A 154 11.01 2.03 5.53
C ILE A 154 10.18 2.06 4.26
N LYS A 155 9.80 0.87 3.80
CA LYS A 155 8.86 0.68 2.71
C LYS A 155 7.49 0.35 3.28
N CYS A 156 6.50 1.19 3.02
CA CYS A 156 5.10 0.99 3.42
C CYS A 156 4.21 1.05 2.17
N LEU A 157 3.37 0.02 1.96
CA LEU A 157 2.47 -0.10 0.80
C LEU A 157 3.14 0.14 -0.58
N GLY A 158 4.41 -0.23 -0.71
CA GLY A 158 5.15 -0.02 -1.96
C GLY A 158 5.92 1.31 -2.05
N LYS A 159 5.62 2.29 -1.19
CA LYS A 159 6.30 3.59 -1.11
C LYS A 159 7.45 3.56 -0.11
N TRP A 160 8.58 4.14 -0.51
CA TRP A 160 9.72 4.37 0.38
C TRP A 160 9.57 5.68 1.13
N PHE A 161 9.87 5.65 2.43
CA PHE A 161 9.99 6.81 3.28
C PHE A 161 11.41 6.87 3.82
N ASP A 162 12.05 8.01 3.64
CA ASP A 162 13.41 8.30 4.10
C ASP A 162 13.46 9.65 4.83
N ASP A 163 14.65 10.03 5.29
CA ASP A 163 14.91 11.26 6.03
C ASP A 163 14.92 12.52 5.16
N THR A 164 14.92 12.38 3.84
CA THR A 164 14.93 13.51 2.90
C THR A 164 13.57 14.18 2.77
N LEU A 165 12.50 13.48 3.18
CA LEU A 165 11.09 13.88 3.04
C LEU A 165 10.70 14.21 1.59
N LYS A 166 11.44 13.70 0.61
CA LYS A 166 11.25 14.00 -0.82
C LYS A 166 11.20 12.72 -1.63
N ASP A 167 10.26 12.66 -2.58
CA ASP A 167 10.10 11.50 -3.45
C ASP A 167 11.07 11.47 -4.65
N ASN A 168 11.96 12.46 -4.82
CA ASN A 168 12.80 12.64 -6.03
C ASN A 168 13.60 11.39 -6.43
N THR A 169 14.25 10.73 -5.47
CA THR A 169 15.06 9.53 -5.73
C THR A 169 14.17 8.35 -6.15
N SER A 170 13.03 8.20 -5.49
CA SER A 170 12.03 7.20 -5.81
C SER A 170 11.44 7.43 -7.21
N VAL A 171 11.12 8.68 -7.57
CA VAL A 171 10.59 9.05 -8.88
C VAL A 171 11.57 8.69 -10.01
N LYS A 172 12.87 9.02 -9.84
CA LYS A 172 13.92 8.62 -10.79
C LYS A 172 14.01 7.10 -10.91
N THR A 173 13.92 6.39 -9.80
CA THR A 173 13.93 4.92 -9.77
C THR A 173 12.75 4.35 -10.55
N VAL A 174 11.54 4.91 -10.39
CA VAL A 174 10.34 4.50 -11.14
C VAL A 174 10.54 4.73 -12.64
N GLN A 175 11.08 5.88 -13.05
CA GLN A 175 11.37 6.14 -14.47
C GLN A 175 12.31 5.10 -15.07
N THR A 176 13.37 4.73 -14.35
CA THR A 176 14.30 3.68 -14.78
C THR A 176 13.61 2.32 -14.85
N GLN A 177 12.81 1.96 -13.84
CA GLN A 177 12.06 0.70 -13.84
C GLN A 177 11.09 0.58 -15.01
N VAL A 178 10.36 1.65 -15.35
CA VAL A 178 9.46 1.64 -16.51
C VAL A 178 10.23 1.39 -17.79
N VAL A 179 11.38 2.04 -17.98
CA VAL A 179 12.24 1.81 -19.15
C VAL A 179 12.72 0.36 -19.20
N ASP A 180 13.11 -0.21 -18.08
CA ASP A 180 13.59 -1.59 -18.01
C ASP A 180 12.46 -2.60 -18.27
N TRP A 181 11.24 -2.34 -17.79
CA TRP A 181 10.08 -3.18 -18.10
C TRP A 181 9.75 -3.13 -19.59
N LEU A 182 9.74 -1.94 -20.20
CA LEU A 182 9.52 -1.80 -21.64
C LEU A 182 10.60 -2.52 -22.46
N LYS A 183 11.87 -2.42 -22.07
CA LYS A 183 12.97 -3.16 -22.71
C LYS A 183 12.80 -4.67 -22.59
N LYS A 184 12.36 -5.19 -21.44
CA LYS A 184 12.11 -6.62 -21.24
C LYS A 184 10.97 -7.11 -22.14
N VAL A 185 9.88 -6.34 -22.24
CA VAL A 185 8.78 -6.66 -23.16
C VAL A 185 9.25 -6.60 -24.61
N ASP A 186 10.08 -5.63 -24.97
CA ASP A 186 10.59 -5.51 -26.34
C ASP A 186 11.48 -6.70 -26.74
N LYS A 187 12.29 -7.19 -25.81
CA LYS A 187 13.19 -8.35 -26.00
C LYS A 187 12.52 -9.72 -25.88
N SER A 188 11.21 -9.78 -25.61
CA SER A 188 10.48 -11.05 -25.40
C SER A 188 10.32 -11.92 -26.65
N GLY A 189 10.67 -11.43 -27.84
CA GLY A 189 10.44 -12.13 -29.12
C GLY A 189 8.97 -12.23 -29.55
N LEU A 190 8.04 -11.71 -28.72
CA LEU A 190 6.61 -11.80 -29.00
C LEU A 190 6.18 -10.88 -30.17
N PRO A 191 5.17 -11.27 -30.95
CA PRO A 191 4.51 -10.38 -31.88
C PRO A 191 4.04 -9.09 -31.21
N GLY A 192 4.12 -7.97 -31.92
CA GLY A 192 3.89 -6.64 -31.36
C GLY A 192 2.51 -6.44 -30.72
N LYS A 193 1.45 -7.08 -31.24
CA LYS A 193 0.12 -7.11 -30.62
C LYS A 193 0.12 -7.69 -29.19
N PHE A 194 0.92 -8.73 -28.94
CA PHE A 194 1.03 -9.35 -27.62
C PHE A 194 1.90 -8.50 -26.67
N LYS A 195 2.92 -7.82 -27.20
CA LYS A 195 3.68 -6.82 -26.41
C LYS A 195 2.79 -5.68 -25.93
N ALA A 196 1.95 -5.15 -26.81
CA ALA A 196 0.94 -4.15 -26.48
C ALA A 196 -0.08 -4.66 -25.45
N TRP A 197 -0.53 -5.92 -25.59
CA TRP A 197 -1.40 -6.56 -24.62
C TRP A 197 -0.75 -6.69 -23.23
N ILE A 198 0.52 -7.13 -23.16
CA ILE A 198 1.29 -7.22 -21.91
C ILE A 198 1.44 -5.85 -21.25
N TYR A 199 1.70 -4.82 -22.05
CA TYR A 199 1.72 -3.46 -21.53
C TYR A 199 0.37 -3.10 -20.90
N GLN A 200 -0.74 -3.34 -21.60
CA GLN A 200 -2.06 -2.92 -21.17
C GLN A 200 -2.53 -3.64 -19.89
N HIS A 201 -2.33 -4.95 -19.81
CA HIS A 201 -2.87 -5.76 -18.72
C HIS A 201 -1.85 -6.08 -17.62
N GLY A 202 -0.56 -5.89 -17.88
CA GLY A 202 0.51 -6.15 -16.92
C GLY A 202 1.21 -4.88 -16.44
N LEU A 203 1.81 -4.12 -17.36
CA LEU A 203 2.64 -2.98 -16.99
C LEU A 203 1.82 -1.76 -16.55
N LEU A 204 0.70 -1.50 -17.20
CA LEU A 204 -0.12 -0.34 -16.91
C LEU A 204 -0.69 -0.37 -15.49
N PRO A 205 -1.35 -1.46 -15.00
CA PRO A 205 -1.80 -1.53 -13.61
C PRO A 205 -0.67 -1.33 -12.59
N ARG A 206 0.51 -1.87 -12.89
CA ARG A 206 1.71 -1.72 -12.04
C ARG A 206 2.19 -0.26 -12.01
N LEU A 207 2.18 0.43 -13.14
CA LEU A 207 2.53 1.84 -13.22
C LEU A 207 1.47 2.71 -12.52
N THR A 208 0.18 2.42 -12.71
CA THR A 208 -0.93 3.13 -12.06
C THR A 208 -0.78 3.10 -10.54
N TRP A 209 -0.44 1.95 -9.96
CA TRP A 209 -0.17 1.87 -8.52
C TRP A 209 0.97 2.81 -8.08
N LEU A 210 2.07 2.85 -8.83
CA LEU A 210 3.20 3.74 -8.53
C LEU A 210 2.84 5.22 -8.65
N LEU A 211 2.02 5.59 -9.64
CA LEU A 211 1.53 6.96 -9.82
C LEU A 211 0.55 7.37 -8.72
N MET A 212 -0.16 6.43 -8.12
CA MET A 212 -1.10 6.70 -7.02
C MET A 212 -0.38 6.95 -5.68
N ILE A 213 0.74 6.27 -5.43
CA ILE A 213 1.45 6.37 -4.14
C ILE A 213 2.51 7.48 -4.12
N TYR A 214 3.14 7.78 -5.26
CA TYR A 214 4.18 8.79 -5.37
C TYR A 214 3.60 10.11 -5.87
N GLU A 215 4.01 11.22 -5.24
CA GLU A 215 3.69 12.55 -5.74
C GLU A 215 4.58 12.85 -6.95
N MET A 216 4.05 12.60 -8.14
CA MET A 216 4.77 12.86 -9.40
C MET A 216 4.29 14.16 -10.05
N THR A 217 5.23 14.96 -10.54
CA THR A 217 4.91 16.12 -11.37
C THR A 217 4.35 15.69 -12.73
N ALA A 218 3.41 16.46 -13.29
CA ALA A 218 2.85 16.20 -14.62
C ALA A 218 3.95 16.05 -15.70
N THR A 219 4.99 16.87 -15.63
CA THR A 219 6.15 16.82 -16.54
C THR A 219 6.88 15.48 -16.52
N THR A 220 7.00 14.86 -15.34
CA THR A 220 7.59 13.53 -15.15
C THR A 220 6.71 12.46 -15.78
N VAL A 221 5.39 12.55 -15.57
CA VAL A 221 4.41 11.61 -16.12
C VAL A 221 4.40 11.69 -17.65
N GLU A 222 4.42 12.88 -18.22
CA GLU A 222 4.52 13.09 -19.67
C GLU A 222 5.83 12.55 -20.26
N ALA A 223 6.94 12.64 -19.52
CA ALA A 223 8.21 12.05 -19.96
C ALA A 223 8.13 10.51 -19.99
N ILE A 224 7.46 9.90 -19.02
CA ILE A 224 7.20 8.45 -19.00
C ILE A 224 6.30 8.05 -20.16
N GLU A 225 5.19 8.77 -20.36
CA GLU A 225 4.23 8.52 -21.43
C GLU A 225 4.87 8.65 -22.82
N ARG A 226 5.74 9.64 -23.05
CA ARG A 226 6.48 9.77 -24.32
C ARG A 226 7.31 8.53 -24.64
N LYS A 227 7.97 7.94 -23.62
CA LYS A 227 8.75 6.70 -23.79
C LYS A 227 7.84 5.51 -24.09
N ILE A 228 6.73 5.38 -23.37
CA ILE A 228 5.72 4.35 -23.59
C ILE A 228 5.16 4.44 -25.02
N ASN A 229 4.74 5.63 -25.45
CA ASN A 229 4.16 5.86 -26.76
C ASN A 229 5.13 5.49 -27.89
N SER A 230 6.43 5.76 -27.72
CA SER A 230 7.45 5.35 -28.68
C SER A 230 7.52 3.82 -28.84
N HIS A 231 7.49 3.07 -27.74
CA HIS A 231 7.46 1.61 -27.77
C HIS A 231 6.15 1.06 -28.34
N LEU A 232 4.99 1.60 -27.91
CA LEU A 232 3.69 1.17 -28.39
C LEU A 232 3.55 1.36 -29.91
N ARG A 233 3.96 2.51 -30.44
CA ARG A 233 3.91 2.76 -31.89
C ARG A 233 4.72 1.73 -32.67
N ARG A 234 5.94 1.45 -32.21
CA ARG A 234 6.82 0.44 -32.81
C ARG A 234 6.22 -0.96 -32.76
N TRP A 235 5.64 -1.35 -31.63
CA TRP A 235 5.02 -2.67 -31.48
C TRP A 235 3.74 -2.82 -32.32
N LEU A 236 2.96 -1.76 -32.46
CA LEU A 236 1.73 -1.79 -33.24
C LEU A 236 1.96 -1.58 -34.74
N GLY A 237 3.20 -1.27 -35.15
CA GLY A 237 3.55 -1.03 -36.54
C GLY A 237 2.98 0.28 -37.10
N VAL A 238 2.60 1.24 -36.25
CA VAL A 238 2.08 2.54 -36.67
C VAL A 238 3.19 3.58 -36.82
N PRO A 239 3.05 4.57 -37.72
CA PRO A 239 4.07 5.60 -37.92
C PRO A 239 4.40 6.37 -36.63
N PRO A 240 5.65 6.84 -36.43
CA PRO A 240 6.03 7.65 -35.28
C PRO A 240 5.21 8.94 -35.11
N SER A 241 4.70 9.49 -36.22
CA SER A 241 3.83 10.67 -36.27
C SER A 241 2.39 10.40 -35.83
N PHE A 242 2.00 9.14 -35.60
CA PHE A 242 0.65 8.78 -35.19
C PHE A 242 0.29 9.43 -33.83
N THR A 243 -0.82 10.15 -33.79
CA THR A 243 -1.23 10.95 -32.63
C THR A 243 -1.46 10.06 -31.40
N ALA A 244 -0.99 10.51 -30.22
CA ALA A 244 -1.22 9.79 -28.97
C ALA A 244 -2.72 9.62 -28.68
N ILE A 245 -3.55 10.60 -29.04
CA ILE A 245 -5.02 10.51 -28.95
C ILE A 245 -5.53 9.27 -29.71
N GLY A 246 -5.01 8.97 -30.90
CA GLY A 246 -5.40 7.77 -31.65
C GLY A 246 -4.94 6.46 -31.01
N LEU A 247 -3.93 6.49 -30.13
CA LEU A 247 -3.51 5.31 -29.35
C LEU A 247 -4.47 5.04 -28.20
N TYR A 248 -4.98 6.08 -27.54
CA TYR A 248 -5.74 5.96 -26.29
C TYR A 248 -7.25 6.15 -26.44
N SER A 249 -7.71 6.68 -27.58
CA SER A 249 -9.09 7.05 -27.83
C SER A 249 -10.02 5.85 -27.90
N ARG A 250 -11.20 6.00 -27.29
CA ARG A 250 -12.32 5.03 -27.31
C ARG A 250 -13.43 5.42 -28.30
N SER A 251 -13.36 6.62 -28.89
CA SER A 251 -14.46 7.23 -29.66
C SER A 251 -14.04 7.78 -31.03
N SER A 252 -12.75 7.78 -31.35
CA SER A 252 -12.25 8.26 -32.66
C SER A 252 -12.48 7.24 -33.76
N GLN A 253 -12.61 7.71 -35.01
CA GLN A 253 -12.78 6.84 -36.18
C GLN A 253 -11.55 5.96 -36.48
N LEU A 254 -10.36 6.38 -36.04
CA LEU A 254 -9.12 5.60 -36.08
C LEU A 254 -8.87 4.99 -34.69
N GLN A 255 -9.50 3.86 -34.41
CA GLN A 255 -9.32 3.09 -33.18
C GLN A 255 -8.41 1.89 -33.43
N LEU A 256 -7.47 1.66 -32.51
CA LEU A 256 -6.84 0.36 -32.37
C LEU A 256 -7.74 -0.49 -31.45
N HIS A 257 -7.93 -1.77 -31.79
CA HIS A 257 -8.75 -2.73 -30.99
C HIS A 257 -8.14 -3.06 -29.61
N ILE A 258 -7.25 -2.21 -29.08
CA ILE A 258 -6.52 -2.40 -27.83
C ILE A 258 -6.82 -1.17 -26.96
N ASN A 259 -7.53 -1.40 -25.85
CA ASN A 259 -8.08 -0.35 -24.99
C ASN A 259 -7.00 0.18 -24.04
N PHE A 260 -6.40 1.34 -24.31
CA PHE A 260 -5.31 1.90 -23.48
C PHE A 260 -5.71 3.02 -22.50
N GLY A 261 -7.01 3.27 -22.29
CA GLY A 261 -7.54 4.47 -21.61
C GLY A 261 -7.15 4.72 -20.14
N GLY A 262 -6.31 3.88 -19.51
CA GLY A 262 -5.92 4.04 -18.11
C GLY A 262 -4.97 5.22 -17.83
N ILE A 263 -4.09 5.59 -18.77
CA ILE A 263 -3.15 6.72 -18.55
C ILE A 263 -3.88 8.07 -18.59
N GLN A 264 -4.87 8.23 -19.46
CA GLN A 264 -5.55 9.50 -19.66
C GLN A 264 -6.41 9.91 -18.45
N GLY A 265 -7.08 8.95 -17.79
CA GLY A 265 -7.77 9.21 -16.52
C GLY A 265 -6.84 9.56 -15.36
N ILE A 266 -5.59 9.08 -15.37
CA ILE A 266 -4.60 9.41 -14.32
C ILE A 266 -4.08 10.84 -14.48
N LYS A 267 -3.98 11.35 -15.72
CA LYS A 267 -3.64 12.75 -15.98
C LYS A 267 -4.68 13.72 -15.44
N GLU A 268 -5.96 13.41 -15.63
CA GLU A 268 -7.06 14.24 -15.11
C GLU A 268 -7.03 14.30 -13.58
N GLN A 269 -6.78 13.17 -12.92
CA GLN A 269 -6.66 13.10 -11.46
C GLN A 269 -5.43 13.85 -10.92
N THR A 270 -4.25 13.67 -11.52
CA THR A 270 -3.01 14.35 -11.10
C THR A 270 -3.04 15.87 -11.35
N CYS A 271 -3.69 16.33 -12.44
CA CYS A 271 -3.95 17.76 -12.64
C CYS A 271 -4.90 18.30 -11.57
N TYR A 272 -5.97 17.56 -11.22
CA TYR A 272 -6.93 17.96 -10.20
C TYR A 272 -6.29 18.08 -8.80
N ASP A 273 -5.46 17.10 -8.42
CA ASP A 273 -4.76 17.10 -7.14
C ASP A 273 -3.72 18.23 -7.05
N SER A 274 -3.05 18.58 -8.16
CA SER A 274 -2.11 19.70 -8.21
C SER A 274 -2.75 21.09 -8.01
N GLN A 275 -4.05 21.22 -8.30
CA GLN A 275 -4.80 22.45 -8.11
C GLN A 275 -5.31 22.61 -6.66
N ARG A 276 -5.45 21.52 -5.92
CA ARG A 276 -5.98 21.52 -4.54
C ARG A 276 -4.95 21.93 -3.47
N PHE A 277 -3.65 21.80 -3.77
CA PHE A 277 -2.55 22.20 -2.86
C PHE A 277 -2.04 23.63 -3.10
N LYS A 278 -2.69 24.41 -3.98
CA LYS A 278 -2.40 25.83 -4.22
C LYS A 278 -3.48 26.78 -3.69
N GLY A 279 -4.45 26.27 -2.93
CA GLY A 279 -5.52 27.05 -2.30
C GLY A 279 -5.34 27.19 -0.80
#